data_AF-A0A815Q1K1-F1
#
_entry.id   AF-A0A815Q1K1-F1
#
_cell.length_a   1.000
_cell.length_b   1.000
_cell.length_c   1.000
_cell.angle_alpha   90.00
_cell.angle_beta   90.00
_cell.angle_gamma   90.00
#
_symmetry.space_group_name_H-M   'P 1'
#
loop_
_entity.id
_entity.type
_entity.pdbx_description
1 polymer ?
#
loop_
_entity_poly.entity_id
_entity_poly.type
_entity_poly.pdbx_seq_one_letter_code
_entity_poly.pdbx_strand_id
1 'polypeptide(L)'
;MERQNNESLQDRSIISSFAMSLWYSIGNLMGYGADMQPSTAAGRLLTVGLYLLSLILAATYVANLASNLTLTKSANIISGIDDIKNGEIAYSRIGIRLGTASEDYYLQEISKGSRNFRSLKSQQDLYDSLLSGVIDATFLDIGVAEYITNNVYCNLTLVGADFDKSEFGIVVPKDWAYEQDLDVKILELRESGELDRLEEKWFQKNGCPDSSNSPDSSDSPDSSDESALHMSIEAMSGLFVTYAVITILSLLLFAWKKRFLIKDIILKLMRRKALLVEPNVSETRHSTVLVKRAHNILYSDEVSLMVGLGPLTSIYSSAAS
;
A
#
# COMPACT_ATOMS: atom_id res chain seq x y z
N MET A 1 23.02 -10.37 40.12
CA MET A 1 22.49 -9.34 41.04
C MET A 1 20.97 -9.25 40.93
N GLU A 2 20.37 -8.99 39.75
CA GLU A 2 18.90 -8.94 39.57
C GLU A 2 18.18 -10.24 40.01
N ARG A 3 18.73 -11.42 39.66
CA ARG A 3 18.15 -12.75 39.97
C ARG A 3 18.06 -13.05 41.47
N GLN A 4 18.92 -12.45 42.29
CA GLN A 4 18.92 -12.66 43.74
C GLN A 4 17.91 -11.76 44.46
N ASN A 5 17.48 -10.67 43.81
CA ASN A 5 16.64 -9.62 44.39
C ASN A 5 15.21 -9.62 43.82
N ASN A 6 14.81 -10.68 43.11
CA ASN A 6 13.50 -10.77 42.46
C ASN A 6 12.94 -12.19 42.60
N GLU A 7 11.88 -12.34 43.41
CA GLU A 7 11.24 -13.63 43.72
C GLU A 7 10.76 -14.36 42.46
N SER A 8 10.41 -13.62 41.40
CA SER A 8 9.94 -14.18 40.13
C SER A 8 11.02 -14.93 39.31
N LEU A 9 12.30 -14.68 39.61
CA LEU A 9 13.46 -15.22 38.86
C LEU A 9 14.32 -16.21 39.67
N GLN A 10 14.07 -16.34 40.98
CA GLN A 10 14.96 -17.06 41.90
C GLN A 10 14.91 -18.59 41.71
N ASP A 11 13.74 -19.17 41.46
CA ASP A 11 13.50 -20.62 41.38
C ASP A 11 13.52 -21.21 39.95
N ARG A 12 13.89 -20.42 38.94
CA ARG A 12 13.82 -20.83 37.52
C ARG A 12 15.17 -21.27 36.97
N SER A 13 15.14 -22.19 36.01
CA SER A 13 16.30 -22.58 35.20
C SER A 13 16.92 -21.36 34.48
N ILE A 14 18.23 -21.40 34.24
CA ILE A 14 18.99 -20.31 33.57
C ILE A 14 18.37 -19.98 32.21
N ILE A 15 17.97 -21.01 31.46
CA ILE A 15 17.32 -20.86 30.14
C ILE A 15 15.98 -20.13 30.26
N SER A 16 15.20 -20.45 31.30
CA SER A 16 13.93 -19.77 31.56
C SER A 16 14.16 -18.32 32.00
N SER A 17 15.21 -18.04 32.77
CA SER A 17 15.54 -16.68 33.19
C SER A 17 15.95 -15.81 32.00
N PHE A 18 16.76 -16.38 31.09
CA PHE A 18 17.13 -15.73 29.83
C PHE A 18 15.91 -15.46 28.94
N ALA A 19 15.02 -16.44 28.78
CA ALA A 19 13.79 -16.28 28.01
C ALA A 19 12.89 -15.17 28.59
N MET A 20 12.80 -15.06 29.92
CA MET A 20 12.04 -13.99 30.57
C MET A 20 12.69 -12.61 30.39
N SER A 21 14.03 -12.51 30.43
CA SER A 21 14.72 -11.25 30.11
C SER A 21 14.58 -10.85 28.64
N LEU A 22 14.54 -11.82 27.73
CA LEU A 22 14.31 -11.59 26.31
C LEU A 22 12.86 -11.11 26.07
N TRP A 23 11.89 -11.77 26.71
CA TRP A 23 10.48 -11.35 26.69
C TRP A 23 10.31 -9.92 27.25
N TYR A 24 10.96 -9.61 28.38
CA TYR A 24 10.98 -8.27 28.95
C TYR A 24 11.54 -7.23 27.96
N SER A 25 12.65 -7.54 27.31
CA SER A 25 13.27 -6.62 26.33
C SER A 25 12.38 -6.39 25.10
N ILE A 26 11.74 -7.45 24.59
CA ILE A 26 10.79 -7.37 23.47
C ILE A 26 9.54 -6.57 23.87
N GLY A 27 9.02 -6.78 25.07
CA GLY A 27 7.86 -6.04 25.60
C GLY A 27 8.13 -4.52 25.68
N ASN A 28 9.26 -4.13 26.27
CA ASN A 28 9.67 -2.72 26.31
C ASN A 28 9.87 -2.15 24.91
N LEU A 29 10.42 -2.93 23.97
CA LEU A 29 10.64 -2.49 22.59
C LEU A 29 9.33 -2.27 21.83
N MET A 30 8.30 -3.06 22.13
CA MET A 30 6.97 -2.95 21.54
C MET A 30 6.03 -1.98 22.29
N GLY A 31 6.50 -1.35 23.38
CA GLY A 31 5.69 -0.45 24.21
C GLY A 31 4.64 -1.14 25.08
N TYR A 32 4.59 -2.48 25.08
CA TYR A 32 3.78 -3.26 26.01
C TYR A 32 4.51 -3.29 27.36
N GLY A 33 3.98 -2.59 28.35
CA GLY A 33 4.51 -2.60 29.71
C GLY A 33 4.67 -4.05 30.21
N ALA A 34 5.84 -4.39 30.73
CA ALA A 34 6.10 -5.73 31.22
C ALA A 34 5.63 -5.91 32.67
N ASP A 35 5.04 -7.07 32.98
CA ASP A 35 4.55 -7.45 34.32
C ASP A 35 5.64 -7.50 35.41
N MET A 36 6.92 -7.43 35.03
CA MET A 36 8.07 -7.53 35.94
C MET A 36 8.89 -6.25 35.89
N GLN A 37 9.02 -5.55 37.02
CA GLN A 37 9.85 -4.34 37.10
C GLN A 37 11.25 -4.63 37.68
N PRO A 38 12.32 -4.07 37.10
CA PRO A 38 13.65 -4.17 37.65
C PRO A 38 13.72 -3.49 39.02
N SER A 39 14.23 -4.21 40.03
CA SER A 39 14.35 -3.69 41.39
C SER A 39 15.66 -2.94 41.60
N THR A 40 16.68 -3.19 40.77
CA THR A 40 18.00 -2.58 40.89
C THR A 40 18.09 -1.23 40.18
N ALA A 41 18.92 -0.31 40.70
CA ALA A 41 19.14 1.00 40.07
C ALA A 41 19.74 0.87 38.65
N ALA A 42 20.64 -0.10 38.45
CA ALA A 42 21.22 -0.40 37.14
C ALA A 42 20.16 -0.98 36.16
N GLY A 43 19.28 -1.85 36.64
CA GLY A 43 18.18 -2.39 35.84
C GLY A 43 17.20 -1.32 35.38
N ARG A 44 16.86 -0.35 36.25
CA ARG A 44 16.02 0.80 35.90
C ARG A 44 16.66 1.69 34.84
N LEU A 45 17.95 1.98 34.95
CA LEU A 45 18.68 2.77 33.95
C LEU A 45 18.69 2.06 32.58
N LEU A 46 18.87 0.74 32.57
CA LEU A 46 18.82 -0.07 31.36
C LEU A 46 17.43 -0.02 30.70
N THR A 47 16.36 -0.14 31.50
CA THR A 47 14.98 -0.04 31.00
C THR A 47 14.70 1.32 30.38
N VAL A 48 15.14 2.42 31.00
CA VAL A 48 15.00 3.77 30.43
C VAL A 48 15.74 3.88 29.10
N GLY A 49 16.96 3.35 29.02
CA GLY A 49 17.73 3.31 27.76
C GLY A 49 17.03 2.49 26.66
N LEU A 50 16.43 1.35 27.02
CA LEU A 50 15.67 0.51 26.08
C LEU A 50 14.38 1.18 25.61
N TYR A 51 13.67 1.91 26.46
CA TYR A 51 12.52 2.72 26.06
C TYR A 51 12.92 3.83 25.10
N LEU A 52 14.02 4.53 25.36
CA LEU A 52 14.53 5.57 24.47
C LEU A 52 14.92 5.01 23.11
N LEU A 53 15.59 3.85 23.09
CA LEU A 53 15.92 3.13 21.86
C LEU A 53 14.67 2.72 21.07
N SER A 54 13.66 2.16 21.75
CA SER A 54 12.37 1.79 21.16
C SER A 54 11.70 2.98 20.47
N LEU A 55 11.66 4.13 21.16
CA LEU A 55 11.06 5.36 20.62
C LEU A 55 11.77 5.79 19.34
N ILE A 56 13.11 5.80 19.32
CA ILE A 56 13.89 6.17 18.14
C ILE A 56 13.62 5.20 16.98
N LEU A 57 13.62 3.88 17.22
CA LEU A 57 13.35 2.89 16.18
C LEU A 57 11.94 3.02 15.61
N ALA A 58 10.93 3.20 16.46
CA ALA A 58 9.55 3.42 16.03
C ALA A 58 9.42 4.71 15.20
N ALA A 59 10.04 5.80 15.65
CA ALA A 59 10.04 7.08 14.93
C ALA A 59 10.72 6.96 13.56
N THR A 60 11.89 6.31 13.48
CA THR A 60 12.59 6.09 12.20
C THR A 60 11.80 5.18 11.26
N TYR A 61 11.14 4.14 11.79
CA TYR A 61 10.27 3.29 10.98
C TYR A 61 9.09 4.08 10.40
N VAL A 62 8.40 4.87 11.23
CA VAL A 62 7.29 5.73 10.78
C VAL A 62 7.77 6.77 9.77
N ALA A 63 8.94 7.39 9.99
CA ALA A 63 9.51 8.36 9.07
C ALA A 63 9.87 7.74 7.71
N ASN A 64 10.51 6.57 7.69
CA ASN A 64 10.85 5.87 6.45
C ASN A 64 9.61 5.38 5.71
N LEU A 65 8.60 4.89 6.44
CA LEU A 65 7.31 4.52 5.86
C LEU A 65 6.62 5.74 5.24
N ALA A 66 6.53 6.85 5.98
CA ALA A 66 5.94 8.10 5.50
C ALA A 66 6.67 8.61 4.25
N SER A 67 8.01 8.65 4.27
CA SER A 67 8.81 9.05 3.12
C SER A 67 8.55 8.18 1.89
N ASN A 68 8.49 6.86 2.06
CA ASN A 68 8.20 5.96 0.94
C ASN A 68 6.78 6.15 0.39
N LEU A 69 5.79 6.39 1.26
CA LEU A 69 4.41 6.69 0.85
C LEU A 69 4.32 8.02 0.09
N THR A 70 5.12 9.01 0.44
CA THR A 70 5.20 10.28 -0.31
C THR A 70 5.91 10.08 -1.66
N LEU A 71 7.04 9.35 -1.68
CA LEU A 71 7.79 9.11 -2.91
C LEU A 71 7.02 8.30 -3.94
N THR A 72 6.27 7.27 -3.55
CA THR A 72 5.48 6.47 -4.51
C THR A 72 4.33 7.27 -5.14
N LYS A 73 3.81 8.30 -4.44
CA LYS A 73 2.85 9.24 -5.02
C LYS A 73 3.53 10.25 -5.96
N SER A 74 4.76 10.66 -5.68
CA SER A 74 5.52 11.57 -6.54
C SER A 74 6.14 10.90 -7.77
N ALA A 75 6.52 9.62 -7.69
CA ALA A 75 7.23 8.91 -8.75
C ALA A 75 6.42 8.67 -10.04
N ASN A 76 5.10 8.87 -10.00
CA ASN A 76 4.23 8.79 -11.17
C ASN A 76 3.81 10.16 -11.70
N ILE A 77 4.35 11.25 -11.15
CA ILE A 77 4.08 12.60 -11.64
C ILE A 77 5.18 12.89 -12.67
N ILE A 78 4.78 12.92 -13.93
CA ILE A 78 5.59 13.50 -15.00
C ILE A 78 6.00 14.89 -14.52
N SER A 79 7.28 15.22 -14.54
CA SER A 79 7.78 16.49 -14.01
C SER A 79 7.80 17.57 -15.08
N GLY A 80 7.97 17.19 -16.34
CA GLY A 80 7.92 18.09 -17.48
C GLY A 80 8.37 17.45 -18.79
N ILE A 81 8.81 18.31 -19.71
CA ILE A 81 9.20 17.92 -21.06
C ILE A 81 10.46 17.06 -21.10
N ASP A 82 11.36 17.23 -20.13
CA ASP A 82 12.65 16.54 -20.11
C ASP A 82 12.49 15.04 -19.89
N ASP A 83 11.50 14.61 -19.10
CA ASP A 83 11.19 13.19 -18.87
C ASP A 83 10.79 12.49 -20.18
N ILE A 84 10.07 13.21 -21.05
CA ILE A 84 9.70 12.73 -22.39
C ILE A 84 10.93 12.67 -23.30
N LYS A 85 11.80 13.69 -23.27
CA LYS A 85 13.03 13.75 -24.08
C LYS A 85 14.05 12.69 -23.66
N ASN A 86 14.13 12.39 -22.38
CA ASN A 86 15.01 11.37 -21.80
C ASN A 86 14.46 9.94 -21.97
N GLY A 87 13.20 9.81 -22.40
CA GLY A 87 12.57 8.51 -22.65
C GLY A 87 12.12 7.79 -21.38
N GLU A 88 11.84 8.52 -20.31
CA GLU A 88 11.30 7.98 -19.06
C GLU A 88 9.85 7.49 -19.24
N ILE A 89 9.14 8.09 -20.21
CA ILE A 89 7.78 7.73 -20.60
C ILE A 89 7.81 6.91 -21.89
N ALA A 90 7.08 5.79 -21.90
CA ALA A 90 6.92 5.01 -23.11
C ALA A 90 6.18 5.83 -24.19
N TYR A 91 6.77 5.93 -25.38
CA TYR A 91 6.20 6.73 -26.48
C TYR A 91 4.75 6.35 -26.85
N SER A 92 4.34 5.10 -26.63
CA SER A 92 2.97 4.63 -26.85
C SER A 92 1.92 5.24 -25.90
N ARG A 93 2.37 5.80 -24.78
CA ARG A 93 1.56 6.49 -23.76
C ARG A 93 1.52 8.01 -23.97
N ILE A 94 2.17 8.50 -25.03
CA ILE A 94 2.11 9.91 -25.43
C ILE A 94 1.08 10.04 -26.55
N GLY A 95 0.04 10.85 -26.32
CA GLY A 95 -1.01 11.11 -27.30
C GLY A 95 -0.82 12.45 -27.99
N ILE A 96 -0.80 12.48 -29.33
CA ILE A 96 -0.71 13.73 -30.10
C ILE A 96 -1.72 13.71 -31.23
N ARG A 97 -2.39 14.85 -31.41
CA ARG A 97 -3.35 15.05 -32.50
C ARG A 97 -2.63 15.36 -33.81
N LEU A 98 -3.01 14.66 -34.88
CA LEU A 98 -2.45 14.87 -36.22
C LEU A 98 -2.86 16.23 -36.81
N GLY A 99 -1.94 16.85 -37.55
CA GLY A 99 -2.11 18.13 -38.23
C GLY A 99 -2.16 19.33 -37.28
N THR A 100 -1.42 19.28 -36.18
CA THR A 100 -1.37 20.36 -35.17
C THR A 100 0.06 20.83 -34.95
N ALA A 101 0.22 22.07 -34.46
CA ALA A 101 1.54 22.60 -34.09
C ALA A 101 2.26 21.70 -33.06
N SER A 102 1.52 21.06 -32.15
CA SER A 102 2.02 20.08 -31.21
C SER A 102 2.70 18.87 -31.88
N GLU A 103 2.18 18.42 -33.03
CA GLU A 103 2.80 17.34 -33.82
C GLU A 103 4.12 17.80 -34.42
N ASP A 104 4.15 18.99 -35.03
CA ASP A 104 5.35 19.54 -35.64
C ASP A 104 6.46 19.75 -34.60
N TYR A 105 6.11 20.32 -33.44
CA TYR A 105 7.03 20.46 -32.30
C TYR A 105 7.59 19.11 -31.84
N TYR A 106 6.74 18.11 -31.63
CA TYR A 106 7.19 16.80 -31.18
C TYR A 106 8.11 16.13 -32.19
N LEU A 107 7.77 16.20 -33.49
CA LEU A 107 8.58 15.64 -34.56
C LEU A 107 9.94 16.33 -34.67
N GLN A 108 9.99 17.65 -34.51
CA GLN A 108 11.20 18.43 -34.63
C GLN A 108 12.13 18.28 -33.42
N GLU A 109 11.59 18.48 -32.20
CA GLU A 109 12.39 18.67 -30.99
C GLU A 109 12.55 17.40 -30.14
N ILE A 110 11.63 16.42 -30.25
CA ILE A 110 11.64 15.23 -29.39
C ILE A 110 12.05 14.00 -30.19
N SER A 111 11.29 13.65 -31.23
CA SER A 111 11.46 12.37 -31.91
C SER A 111 12.33 12.42 -33.17
N LYS A 112 12.82 13.61 -33.54
CA LYS A 112 13.71 13.83 -34.70
C LYS A 112 13.16 13.21 -35.99
N GLY A 113 11.86 13.42 -36.23
CA GLY A 113 11.12 12.95 -37.40
C GLY A 113 10.44 11.59 -37.25
N SER A 114 10.57 10.92 -36.11
CA SER A 114 9.94 9.62 -35.87
C SER A 114 8.52 9.74 -35.31
N ARG A 115 7.54 9.10 -35.94
CA ARG A 115 6.15 9.03 -35.45
C ARG A 115 5.98 7.85 -34.48
N ASN A 116 6.61 7.95 -33.30
CA ASN A 116 6.58 6.93 -32.25
C ASN A 116 5.46 7.13 -31.21
N PHE A 117 4.70 8.22 -31.30
CA PHE A 117 3.58 8.54 -30.41
C PHE A 117 2.26 7.92 -30.88
N ARG A 118 1.25 7.88 -29.98
CA ARG A 118 -0.11 7.49 -30.33
C ARG A 118 -0.82 8.63 -31.07
N SER A 119 -1.06 8.41 -32.35
CA SER A 119 -1.76 9.38 -33.20
C SER A 119 -3.26 9.41 -32.94
N LEU A 120 -3.78 10.59 -32.62
CA LEU A 120 -5.20 10.83 -32.35
C LEU A 120 -5.79 11.74 -33.43
N LYS A 121 -7.05 11.53 -33.79
CA LYS A 121 -7.72 12.28 -34.88
C LYS A 121 -8.61 13.40 -34.36
N SER A 122 -9.33 13.14 -33.27
CA SER A 122 -10.26 14.09 -32.65
C SER A 122 -9.71 14.61 -31.33
N GLN A 123 -10.14 15.81 -30.95
CA GLN A 123 -9.81 16.40 -29.65
C GLN A 123 -10.56 15.70 -28.52
N GLN A 124 -11.78 15.21 -28.77
CA GLN A 124 -12.52 14.40 -27.80
C GLN A 124 -11.83 13.07 -27.53
N ASP A 125 -11.37 12.38 -28.59
CA ASP A 125 -10.62 11.12 -28.49
C ASP A 125 -9.33 11.29 -27.68
N LEU A 126 -8.70 12.47 -27.76
CA LEU A 126 -7.54 12.83 -26.95
C LEU A 126 -7.89 12.96 -25.46
N TYR A 127 -8.96 13.68 -25.13
CA TYR A 127 -9.39 13.81 -23.73
C TYR A 127 -9.89 12.48 -23.16
N ASP A 128 -10.66 11.70 -23.92
CA ASP A 128 -11.15 10.38 -23.52
C ASP A 128 -9.98 9.41 -23.27
N SER A 129 -8.95 9.44 -24.13
CA SER A 129 -7.73 8.64 -23.95
C SER A 129 -6.97 9.02 -22.68
N LEU A 130 -6.95 10.30 -22.32
CA LEU A 130 -6.27 10.81 -21.13
C LEU A 130 -7.05 10.45 -19.85
N LEU A 131 -8.38 10.61 -19.87
CA LEU A 131 -9.26 10.26 -18.75
C LEU A 131 -9.34 8.75 -18.50
N SER A 132 -9.25 7.94 -19.56
CA SER A 132 -9.22 6.48 -19.45
C SER A 132 -7.84 5.91 -19.09
N GLY A 133 -6.79 6.75 -19.04
CA GLY A 133 -5.42 6.34 -18.72
C GLY A 133 -4.75 5.51 -19.83
N VAL A 134 -5.24 5.60 -21.07
CA VAL A 134 -4.60 4.98 -22.25
C VAL A 134 -3.33 5.74 -22.64
N ILE A 135 -3.36 7.07 -22.45
CA ILE A 135 -2.21 7.97 -22.56
C ILE A 135 -1.98 8.65 -21.20
N ASP A 136 -0.73 8.96 -20.90
CA ASP A 136 -0.35 9.67 -19.67
C ASP A 136 -0.16 11.17 -19.92
N ALA A 137 0.27 11.52 -21.14
CA ALA A 137 0.63 12.89 -21.48
C ALA A 137 0.23 13.25 -22.92
N THR A 138 -0.03 14.54 -23.09
CA THR A 138 -0.32 15.17 -24.36
C THR A 138 0.19 16.61 -24.35
N PHE A 139 0.28 17.22 -25.53
CA PHE A 139 0.78 18.55 -25.75
C PHE A 139 -0.36 19.47 -26.20
N LEU A 140 -0.59 20.53 -25.43
CA LEU A 140 -1.65 21.51 -25.67
C LEU A 140 -1.12 22.92 -25.43
N ASP A 141 -1.71 23.89 -26.12
CA ASP A 141 -1.45 25.32 -25.86
C ASP A 141 -1.95 25.68 -24.46
N ILE A 142 -1.20 26.52 -23.75
CA ILE A 142 -1.43 26.82 -22.33
C ILE A 142 -2.87 27.28 -22.04
N GLY A 143 -3.42 28.22 -22.82
CA GLY A 143 -4.78 28.71 -22.60
C GLY A 143 -5.86 27.63 -22.78
N VAL A 144 -5.67 26.70 -23.73
CA VAL A 144 -6.59 25.55 -23.89
C VAL A 144 -6.43 24.59 -22.72
N ALA A 145 -5.20 24.30 -22.32
CA ALA A 145 -4.91 23.38 -21.23
C ALA A 145 -5.46 23.89 -19.89
N GLU A 146 -5.27 25.17 -19.57
CA GLU A 146 -5.80 25.81 -18.38
C GLU A 146 -7.33 25.82 -18.39
N TYR A 147 -7.96 26.21 -19.50
CA TYR A 147 -9.42 26.21 -19.58
C TYR A 147 -10.00 24.81 -19.36
N ILE A 148 -9.42 23.80 -20.00
CA ILE A 148 -9.93 22.43 -19.92
C ILE A 148 -9.73 21.83 -18.53
N THR A 149 -8.57 22.02 -17.91
CA THR A 149 -8.28 21.48 -16.56
C THR A 149 -9.06 22.22 -15.46
N ASN A 150 -9.27 23.52 -15.61
CA ASN A 150 -9.97 24.34 -14.61
C ASN A 150 -11.50 24.32 -14.73
N ASN A 151 -12.06 24.08 -15.93
CA ASN A 151 -13.49 24.22 -16.17
C ASN A 151 -14.21 22.97 -16.67
N VAL A 152 -13.51 22.02 -17.30
CA VAL A 152 -14.16 20.87 -17.97
C VAL A 152 -13.81 19.55 -17.29
N TYR A 153 -12.53 19.29 -17.07
CA TYR A 153 -12.03 18.02 -16.54
C TYR A 153 -11.13 18.25 -15.32
N CYS A 154 -11.74 18.25 -14.13
CA CYS A 154 -11.05 18.46 -12.86
C CYS A 154 -10.07 17.34 -12.47
N ASN A 155 -10.17 16.18 -13.14
CA ASN A 155 -9.29 15.04 -12.92
C ASN A 155 -7.95 15.15 -13.69
N LEU A 156 -7.83 16.18 -14.54
CA LEU A 156 -6.61 16.43 -15.31
C LEU A 156 -5.82 17.56 -14.67
N THR A 157 -4.50 17.44 -14.74
CA THR A 157 -3.58 18.44 -14.17
C THR A 157 -2.62 18.91 -15.24
N LEU A 158 -2.37 20.22 -15.27
CA LEU A 158 -1.26 20.78 -16.04
C LEU A 158 0.07 20.44 -15.35
N VAL A 159 1.08 20.09 -16.14
CA VAL A 159 2.35 19.56 -15.67
C VAL A 159 3.51 20.21 -16.38
N GLY A 160 4.57 20.53 -15.63
CA GLY A 160 5.81 21.07 -16.15
C GLY A 160 5.81 22.58 -16.36
N ALA A 161 6.97 23.08 -16.79
CA ALA A 161 7.15 24.47 -17.18
C ALA A 161 6.92 24.65 -18.68
N ASP A 162 6.60 25.87 -19.08
CA ASP A 162 6.47 26.27 -20.48
C ASP A 162 7.78 25.97 -21.23
N PHE A 163 7.68 25.13 -22.26
CA PHE A 163 8.84 24.63 -23.01
C PHE A 163 8.94 25.23 -24.41
N ASP A 164 7.85 25.76 -24.95
CA ASP A 164 7.80 26.44 -26.24
C ASP A 164 7.06 27.78 -26.08
N LYS A 165 7.59 28.82 -26.71
CA LYS A 165 6.99 30.16 -26.70
C LYS A 165 6.45 30.46 -28.09
N SER A 166 5.17 30.16 -28.25
CA SER A 166 4.40 30.44 -29.45
C SER A 166 3.32 31.47 -29.14
N GLU A 167 3.07 32.38 -30.09
CA GLU A 167 2.11 33.46 -29.96
C GLU A 167 0.95 33.27 -30.95
N PHE A 168 -0.26 33.63 -30.53
CA PHE A 168 -1.41 33.66 -31.42
C PHE A 168 -1.39 34.95 -32.27
N GLY A 169 -1.60 34.81 -33.57
CA GLY A 169 -1.65 35.91 -34.51
C GLY A 169 -2.87 35.86 -35.42
N ILE A 170 -3.31 37.03 -35.88
CA ILE A 170 -4.35 37.14 -36.90
C ILE A 170 -3.67 37.20 -38.27
N VAL A 171 -4.01 36.28 -39.16
CA VAL A 171 -3.44 36.23 -40.51
C VAL A 171 -4.28 37.07 -41.46
N VAL A 172 -3.66 38.07 -42.10
CA VAL A 172 -4.30 38.95 -43.10
C VAL A 172 -3.68 38.72 -44.48
N PRO A 173 -4.38 39.06 -45.59
CA PRO A 173 -3.80 39.03 -46.93
C PRO A 173 -2.58 39.94 -47.01
N LYS A 174 -1.62 39.55 -47.85
CA LYS A 174 -0.43 40.38 -48.10
C LYS A 174 -0.86 41.74 -48.69
N ASP A 175 -0.23 42.80 -48.19
CA ASP A 175 -0.47 44.18 -48.62
C ASP A 175 -1.90 44.67 -48.34
N TRP A 176 -2.53 44.18 -47.26
CA TRP A 176 -3.86 44.61 -46.86
C TRP A 176 -3.84 46.04 -46.29
N ALA A 177 -4.64 46.93 -46.87
CA ALA A 177 -4.63 48.36 -46.56
C ALA A 177 -4.92 48.71 -45.08
N TYR A 178 -5.52 47.80 -44.32
CA TYR A 178 -5.91 48.02 -42.92
C TYR A 178 -5.03 47.26 -41.91
N GLU A 179 -3.91 46.66 -42.34
CA GLU A 179 -2.99 45.94 -41.45
C GLU A 179 -2.54 46.83 -40.28
N GLN A 180 -2.07 48.03 -40.57
CA GLN A 180 -1.62 48.98 -39.55
C GLN A 180 -2.76 49.46 -38.64
N ASP A 181 -3.95 49.68 -39.20
CA ASP A 181 -5.12 50.09 -38.42
C ASP A 181 -5.56 48.99 -37.46
N LEU A 182 -5.49 47.72 -37.87
CA LEU A 182 -5.79 46.56 -37.03
C LEU A 182 -4.82 46.48 -35.85
N ASP A 183 -3.52 46.62 -36.10
CA ASP A 183 -2.49 46.57 -35.04
C ASP A 183 -2.69 47.67 -34.01
N VAL A 184 -2.95 48.91 -34.47
CA VAL A 184 -3.23 50.05 -33.58
C VAL A 184 -4.47 49.77 -32.73
N LYS A 185 -5.52 49.17 -33.30
CA LYS A 185 -6.73 48.83 -32.52
C LYS A 185 -6.49 47.72 -31.50
N ILE A 186 -5.65 46.74 -31.80
CA ILE A 186 -5.27 45.71 -30.82
C ILE A 186 -4.47 46.34 -29.67
N LEU A 187 -3.56 47.29 -29.97
CA LEU A 187 -2.81 48.02 -28.96
C LEU A 187 -3.72 48.88 -28.07
N GLU A 188 -4.68 49.60 -28.66
CA GLU A 188 -5.69 50.36 -27.90
C GLU A 188 -6.47 49.46 -26.92
N LEU A 189 -6.89 48.26 -27.35
CA LEU A 189 -7.59 47.30 -26.50
C LEU A 189 -6.73 46.76 -25.34
N ARG A 190 -5.42 46.62 -25.58
CA ARG A 190 -4.46 46.22 -24.54
C ARG A 190 -4.24 47.35 -23.54
N GLU A 191 -4.03 48.58 -24.01
CA GLU A 191 -3.82 49.75 -23.14
C GLU A 191 -5.06 50.10 -22.33
N SER A 192 -6.26 49.88 -22.88
CA SER A 192 -7.51 50.11 -22.16
C SER A 192 -7.83 49.02 -21.12
N GLY A 193 -7.10 47.91 -21.10
CA GLY A 193 -7.36 46.75 -20.24
C GLY A 193 -8.59 45.93 -20.65
N GLU A 194 -9.11 46.12 -21.87
CA GLU A 194 -10.27 45.34 -22.35
C GLU A 194 -9.88 43.90 -22.66
N LEU A 195 -8.64 43.66 -23.11
CA LEU A 195 -8.12 42.30 -23.29
C LEU A 195 -8.05 41.54 -21.96
N ASP A 196 -7.55 42.17 -20.91
CA ASP A 196 -7.48 41.57 -19.56
C ASP A 196 -8.89 41.24 -19.04
N ARG A 197 -9.88 42.11 -19.30
CA ARG A 197 -11.29 41.82 -18.97
C ARG A 197 -11.86 40.65 -19.74
N LEU A 198 -11.48 40.48 -21.00
CA LEU A 198 -11.92 39.34 -21.80
C LEU A 198 -11.25 38.05 -21.31
N GLU A 199 -9.96 38.09 -20.99
CA GLU A 199 -9.24 36.97 -20.38
C GLU A 199 -9.91 36.55 -19.07
N GLU A 200 -10.08 37.50 -18.14
CA GLU A 200 -10.77 37.25 -16.87
C GLU A 200 -12.21 36.79 -17.10
N LYS A 201 -12.91 37.18 -18.16
CA LYS A 201 -14.29 36.72 -18.40
C LYS A 201 -14.36 35.29 -18.90
N TRP A 202 -13.44 34.88 -19.78
CA TRP A 202 -13.52 33.59 -20.49
C TRP A 202 -12.67 32.49 -19.87
N PHE A 203 -11.61 32.84 -19.12
CA PHE A 203 -10.67 31.88 -18.51
C PHE A 203 -10.80 31.78 -16.98
N GLN A 204 -11.97 32.13 -16.41
CA GLN A 204 -12.22 31.98 -14.97
C GLN A 204 -12.10 30.53 -14.53
N LYS A 205 -11.58 30.32 -13.31
CA LYS A 205 -11.50 29.01 -12.66
C LYS A 205 -12.78 28.73 -11.89
N ASN A 206 -13.87 28.42 -12.60
CA ASN A 206 -15.20 28.26 -12.00
C ASN A 206 -15.78 26.85 -12.11
N GLY A 207 -15.32 26.04 -13.06
CA GLY A 207 -15.93 24.73 -13.32
C GLY A 207 -15.46 23.61 -12.39
N CYS A 208 -14.31 23.77 -11.74
CA CYS A 208 -13.79 22.81 -10.77
C CYS A 208 -13.76 23.43 -9.37
N PRO A 209 -14.34 22.79 -8.34
CA PRO A 209 -14.26 23.28 -6.98
C PRO A 209 -12.79 23.30 -6.54
N ASP A 210 -12.31 24.47 -6.14
CA ASP A 210 -11.00 24.59 -5.48
C ASP A 210 -11.06 23.79 -4.18
N SER A 211 -10.26 22.72 -4.10
CA SER A 211 -10.09 21.93 -2.88
C SER A 211 -9.48 22.72 -1.71
N SER A 212 -9.18 24.01 -1.90
CA SER A 212 -8.61 24.92 -0.91
C SER A 212 -9.57 25.98 -0.37
N ASN A 213 -10.76 26.16 -0.94
CA ASN A 213 -11.70 27.21 -0.53
C ASN A 213 -13.14 26.71 -0.50
N SER A 214 -13.48 25.88 0.49
CA SER A 214 -14.86 25.74 0.97
C SER A 214 -15.09 26.77 2.09
N PRO A 215 -15.92 27.82 1.87
CA PRO A 215 -16.55 28.51 2.99
C PRO A 215 -17.59 27.55 3.57
N ASP A 216 -17.48 27.28 4.86
CA ASP A 216 -18.46 26.56 5.66
C ASP A 216 -19.90 26.99 5.31
N SER A 217 -20.61 26.15 4.57
CA SER A 217 -22.06 26.17 4.55
C SER A 217 -22.57 24.74 4.68
N SER A 218 -22.95 24.44 5.92
CA SER A 218 -23.73 23.30 6.37
C SER A 218 -24.91 22.99 5.44
N ASP A 219 -24.93 21.77 4.89
CA ASP A 219 -26.07 20.83 4.92
C ASP A 219 -25.96 19.83 3.77
N SER A 220 -25.33 18.69 4.03
CA SER A 220 -25.63 17.37 3.43
C SER A 220 -24.79 16.29 4.12
N PRO A 221 -25.38 15.17 4.58
CA PRO A 221 -24.64 14.06 5.13
C PRO A 221 -24.33 13.08 4.01
N ASP A 222 -23.26 13.29 3.24
CA ASP A 222 -22.64 12.19 2.50
C ASP A 222 -21.22 12.53 2.04
N SER A 223 -20.38 11.50 2.03
CA SER A 223 -18.96 11.46 1.65
C SER A 223 -18.04 12.42 2.41
N SER A 224 -17.41 11.85 3.43
CA SER A 224 -16.20 12.35 4.08
C SER A 224 -15.05 12.49 3.06
N ASP A 225 -14.98 13.63 2.38
CA ASP A 225 -13.76 14.11 1.71
C ASP A 225 -12.88 14.84 2.73
N GLU A 226 -12.26 14.07 3.62
CA GLU A 226 -10.92 14.42 4.10
C GLU A 226 -9.94 13.57 3.29
N SER A 227 -9.16 14.23 2.42
CA SER A 227 -7.97 13.65 1.79
C SER A 227 -6.84 13.42 2.81
N ALA A 228 -7.19 13.00 4.02
CA ALA A 228 -6.28 12.52 5.04
C ALA A 228 -5.97 11.05 4.74
N LEU A 229 -4.89 10.83 3.96
CA LEU A 229 -4.06 9.62 4.03
C LEU A 229 -4.81 8.27 4.19
N HIS A 230 -5.87 8.01 3.41
CA HIS A 230 -6.59 6.75 3.54
C HIS A 230 -5.78 5.63 2.84
N MET A 231 -4.91 4.97 3.59
CA MET A 231 -4.35 3.68 3.16
C MET A 231 -5.52 2.71 3.04
N SER A 232 -5.84 2.29 1.81
CA SER A 232 -6.90 1.32 1.54
C SER A 232 -6.72 0.07 2.40
N ILE A 233 -7.83 -0.54 2.84
CA ILE A 233 -7.87 -1.81 3.59
C ILE A 233 -7.07 -2.90 2.85
N GLU A 234 -6.99 -2.82 1.52
CA GLU A 234 -6.19 -3.69 0.68
C GLU A 234 -4.70 -3.65 1.02
N ALA A 235 -4.14 -2.45 1.29
CA ALA A 235 -2.75 -2.29 1.70
C ALA A 235 -2.47 -2.86 3.10
N MET A 236 -3.49 -2.97 3.94
CA MET A 236 -3.40 -3.56 5.29
C MET A 236 -3.78 -5.04 5.35
N SER A 237 -4.26 -5.63 4.25
CA SER A 237 -4.69 -7.03 4.19
C SER A 237 -3.61 -8.03 4.66
N GLY A 238 -2.34 -7.76 4.35
CA GLY A 238 -1.21 -8.58 4.80
C GLY A 238 -1.05 -8.64 6.32
N LEU A 239 -1.39 -7.57 7.04
CA LEU A 239 -1.33 -7.54 8.51
C LEU A 239 -2.42 -8.43 9.12
N PHE A 240 -3.62 -8.42 8.54
CA PHE A 240 -4.71 -9.30 8.97
C PHE A 240 -4.40 -10.77 8.70
N VAL A 241 -3.84 -11.10 7.53
CA VAL A 241 -3.44 -12.47 7.19
C VAL A 241 -2.36 -12.99 8.14
N THR A 242 -1.33 -12.19 8.41
CA THR A 242 -0.25 -12.59 9.33
C THR A 242 -0.76 -12.78 10.75
N TYR A 243 -1.64 -11.91 11.24
CA TYR A 243 -2.29 -12.08 12.55
C TYR A 243 -3.14 -13.37 12.61
N ALA A 244 -3.90 -13.67 11.55
CA ALA A 244 -4.68 -14.92 11.46
C ALA A 244 -3.78 -16.16 11.50
N VAL A 245 -2.66 -16.16 10.79
CA VAL A 245 -1.70 -17.28 10.80
C VAL A 245 -1.09 -17.47 12.19
N ILE A 246 -0.68 -16.39 12.85
CA ILE A 246 -0.09 -16.45 14.20
C ILE A 246 -1.10 -16.98 15.23
N THR A 247 -2.35 -16.52 15.16
CA THR A 247 -3.40 -16.96 16.09
C THR A 247 -3.76 -18.44 15.90
N ILE A 248 -3.86 -18.91 14.65
CA ILE A 248 -4.07 -20.33 14.34
C ILE A 248 -2.89 -21.19 14.84
N LEU A 249 -1.65 -20.76 14.58
CA LEU A 249 -0.46 -21.47 15.05
C LEU A 249 -0.41 -21.57 16.58
N SER A 250 -0.76 -20.48 17.28
CA SER A 250 -0.87 -20.46 18.75
C SER A 250 -1.91 -21.46 19.26
N LEU A 251 -3.11 -21.50 18.65
CA LEU A 251 -4.17 -22.45 19.01
C LEU A 251 -3.73 -23.90 18.77
N LEU A 252 -3.03 -24.18 17.68
CA LEU A 252 -2.48 -25.50 17.36
C LEU A 252 -1.44 -25.94 18.39
N LEU A 253 -0.48 -25.08 18.74
CA LEU A 253 0.53 -25.37 19.76
C LEU A 253 -0.11 -25.60 21.13
N PHE A 254 -1.12 -24.80 21.49
CA PHE A 254 -1.86 -24.97 22.74
C PHE A 254 -2.60 -26.31 22.77
N ALA A 255 -3.30 -26.66 21.70
CA ALA A 255 -4.00 -27.94 21.58
C ALA A 255 -3.03 -29.12 21.61
N TRP A 256 -1.88 -29.01 20.94
CA TRP A 256 -0.85 -30.05 20.91
C TRP A 256 -0.24 -30.28 22.30
N LYS A 257 0.14 -29.19 23.00
CA LYS A 257 0.66 -29.26 24.38
C LYS A 257 -0.37 -29.85 25.33
N LYS A 258 -1.63 -29.43 25.24
CA LYS A 258 -2.72 -29.97 26.08
C LYS A 258 -2.95 -31.46 25.81
N ARG A 259 -2.95 -31.88 24.54
CA ARG A 259 -3.08 -33.30 24.15
C ARG A 259 -1.90 -34.13 24.66
N PHE A 260 -0.67 -33.64 24.54
CA PHE A 260 0.51 -34.31 25.06
C PHE A 260 0.43 -34.49 26.58
N LEU A 261 0.04 -33.43 27.30
CA LEU A 261 -0.05 -33.43 28.75
C LEU A 261 -1.18 -34.36 29.25
N ILE A 262 -2.31 -34.43 28.54
CA ILE A 262 -3.39 -35.39 28.82
C ILE A 262 -2.91 -36.83 28.57
N LYS A 263 -2.21 -37.09 27.46
CA LYS A 263 -1.62 -38.42 27.18
C LYS A 263 -0.68 -38.85 28.30
N ASP A 264 0.21 -37.96 28.75
CA ASP A 264 1.15 -38.21 29.84
C ASP A 264 0.45 -38.51 31.18
N ILE A 265 -0.62 -37.78 31.50
CA ILE A 265 -1.41 -38.02 32.72
C ILE A 265 -2.12 -39.38 32.65
N ILE A 266 -2.75 -39.70 31.51
CA ILE A 266 -3.45 -40.98 31.31
C ILE A 266 -2.45 -42.14 31.38
N LEU A 267 -1.28 -42.03 30.75
CA LEU A 267 -0.19 -43.02 30.83
C LEU A 267 0.29 -43.22 32.28
N LYS A 268 0.45 -42.14 33.06
CA LYS A 268 0.82 -42.23 34.49
C LYS A 268 -0.28 -42.89 35.34
N LEU A 269 -1.55 -42.59 35.07
CA LEU A 269 -2.69 -43.20 35.77
C LEU A 269 -2.84 -44.70 35.44
N MET A 270 -2.65 -45.09 34.19
CA MET A 270 -2.64 -46.52 33.80
C MET A 270 -1.47 -47.27 34.45
N ARG A 271 -0.28 -46.66 34.51
CA ARG A 271 0.89 -47.26 35.15
C ARG A 271 0.71 -47.41 36.67
N ARG A 272 0.08 -46.45 37.34
CA ARG A 272 -0.28 -46.56 38.77
C ARG A 272 -1.35 -47.62 39.04
N LYS A 273 -2.38 -47.72 38.18
CA LYS A 273 -3.39 -48.78 38.29
C LYS A 273 -2.80 -50.18 38.07
N ALA A 274 -1.86 -50.34 37.13
CA ALA A 274 -1.18 -51.61 36.90
C ALA A 274 -0.28 -52.05 38.08
N LEU A 275 0.22 -51.12 38.89
CA LEU A 275 1.02 -51.42 40.08
C LEU A 275 0.18 -51.76 41.33
N LEU A 276 -1.10 -51.41 41.36
CA LEU A 276 -2.03 -51.70 42.47
C LEU A 276 -2.83 -52.99 42.29
N VAL A 277 -2.68 -53.67 41.15
CA VAL A 277 -3.26 -54.99 40.91
C VAL A 277 -2.23 -56.03 41.33
N GLU A 278 -2.37 -56.59 42.53
CA GLU A 278 -1.63 -57.80 42.91
C GLU A 278 -1.98 -58.94 41.94
N PRO A 279 -1.01 -59.78 41.54
CA PRO A 279 -1.25 -60.86 40.61
C PRO A 279 -1.97 -62.00 41.33
N ASN A 280 -3.31 -62.03 41.29
CA ASN A 280 -4.02 -63.23 41.69
C ASN A 280 -3.94 -64.26 40.56
N VAL A 281 -3.19 -65.32 40.82
CA VAL A 281 -2.86 -66.40 39.87
C VAL A 281 -4.09 -67.29 39.70
N SER A 282 -5.00 -66.94 38.78
CA SER A 282 -5.92 -67.92 38.17
C SER A 282 -6.62 -67.47 36.88
N GLU A 283 -6.38 -66.28 36.32
CA GLU A 283 -7.14 -65.81 35.14
C GLU A 283 -6.29 -65.06 34.08
N THR A 284 -5.08 -65.57 33.83
CA THR A 284 -4.07 -64.91 32.97
C THR A 284 -4.24 -65.12 31.46
N ARG A 285 -5.29 -65.84 30.99
CA ARG A 285 -5.48 -66.12 29.56
C ARG A 285 -6.45 -65.18 28.83
N HIS A 286 -7.42 -64.58 29.53
CA HIS A 286 -8.41 -63.69 28.90
C HIS A 286 -8.01 -62.21 28.91
N SER A 287 -7.28 -61.77 29.93
CA SER A 287 -6.86 -60.38 30.14
C SER A 287 -5.72 -59.94 29.21
N THR A 288 -4.79 -60.83 28.86
CA THR A 288 -3.74 -60.58 27.86
C THR A 288 -4.28 -60.39 26.45
N VAL A 289 -5.40 -61.02 26.09
CA VAL A 289 -6.04 -60.87 24.78
C VAL A 289 -6.71 -59.49 24.64
N LEU A 290 -7.32 -58.96 25.70
CA LEU A 290 -7.96 -57.65 25.68
C LEU A 290 -6.96 -56.50 25.59
N VAL A 291 -5.81 -56.59 26.27
CA VAL A 291 -4.73 -55.58 26.17
C VAL A 291 -4.10 -55.60 24.78
N LYS A 292 -3.89 -56.78 24.18
CA LYS A 292 -3.38 -56.90 22.80
C LYS A 292 -4.37 -56.36 21.77
N ARG A 293 -5.68 -56.51 22.02
CA ARG A 293 -6.75 -55.99 21.14
C ARG A 293 -6.88 -54.47 21.24
N ALA A 294 -6.73 -53.90 22.44
CA ALA A 294 -6.72 -52.44 22.62
C ALA A 294 -5.48 -51.78 21.99
N HIS A 295 -4.31 -52.43 22.07
CA HIS A 295 -3.09 -51.97 21.39
C HIS A 295 -3.23 -51.99 19.86
N ASN A 296 -3.89 -53.02 19.29
CA ASN A 296 -4.11 -53.11 17.85
C ASN A 296 -5.15 -52.12 17.31
N ILE A 297 -6.16 -51.76 18.12
CA ILE A 297 -7.18 -50.76 17.73
C ILE A 297 -6.57 -49.35 17.74
N LEU A 298 -5.70 -49.02 18.70
CA LEU A 298 -5.00 -47.74 18.73
C LEU A 298 -3.97 -47.58 17.59
N TYR A 299 -3.34 -48.67 17.14
CA TYR A 299 -2.39 -48.65 16.02
C TYR A 299 -3.10 -48.54 14.65
N SER A 300 -4.33 -49.07 14.52
CA SER A 300 -5.14 -48.97 13.29
C SER A 300 -5.64 -47.54 13.02
N ASP A 301 -5.94 -46.77 14.07
CA ASP A 301 -6.33 -45.35 13.94
C ASP A 301 -5.13 -44.46 13.58
N GLU A 302 -3.91 -44.87 13.93
CA GLU A 302 -2.66 -44.18 13.59
C GLU A 302 -2.36 -44.23 12.08
N VAL A 303 -2.73 -45.33 11.40
CA VAL A 303 -2.51 -45.53 9.95
C VAL A 303 -3.58 -44.83 9.10
N SER A 304 -4.84 -44.76 9.54
CA SER A 304 -5.89 -44.05 8.78
C SER A 304 -5.71 -42.53 8.77
N LEU A 305 -5.07 -41.95 9.79
CA LEU A 305 -4.84 -40.50 9.87
C LEU A 305 -3.58 -40.03 9.14
N MET A 306 -2.63 -40.91 8.83
CA MET A 306 -1.45 -40.60 8.00
C MET A 306 -1.73 -40.59 6.49
N VAL A 307 -2.81 -41.24 6.01
CA VAL A 307 -3.17 -41.30 4.57
C VAL A 307 -4.09 -40.14 4.14
N GLY A 308 -4.59 -39.34 5.08
CA GLY A 308 -5.58 -38.28 4.82
C GLY A 308 -5.06 -36.91 4.34
N LEU A 309 -3.77 -36.76 3.98
CA LEU A 309 -3.20 -35.47 3.54
C LEU A 309 -2.41 -35.59 2.21
N GLY A 310 -3.15 -35.46 1.10
CA GLY A 310 -2.70 -34.88 -0.19
C GLY A 310 -2.25 -35.85 -1.30
N PRO A 311 -2.40 -35.49 -2.60
CA PRO A 311 -2.42 -34.11 -3.10
C PRO A 311 -3.67 -33.69 -3.91
N LEU A 312 -4.07 -32.42 -3.73
CA LEU A 312 -4.89 -31.66 -4.68
C LEU A 312 -4.01 -31.22 -5.84
N THR A 313 -4.06 -31.93 -6.96
CA THR A 313 -3.65 -31.43 -8.28
C THR A 313 -4.65 -31.92 -9.32
N SER A 314 -5.63 -31.08 -9.69
CA SER A 314 -6.32 -31.09 -10.99
C SER A 314 -7.61 -30.27 -10.91
N ILE A 315 -7.50 -28.94 -11.07
CA ILE A 315 -8.58 -28.13 -11.67
C ILE A 315 -7.92 -27.31 -12.77
N TYR A 316 -7.71 -27.94 -13.92
CA TYR A 316 -7.62 -27.29 -15.23
C TYR A 316 -7.79 -28.37 -16.30
N SER A 317 -8.89 -28.27 -17.07
CA SER A 317 -9.21 -28.95 -18.34
C SER A 317 -10.58 -29.63 -18.32
N SER A 318 -11.61 -28.91 -18.81
CA SER A 318 -12.50 -29.36 -19.89
C SER A 318 -13.73 -28.45 -19.95
N ALA A 319 -13.59 -27.37 -20.72
CA ALA A 319 -14.70 -26.70 -21.40
C ALA A 319 -14.33 -26.69 -22.88
N ALA A 320 -14.58 -27.81 -23.56
CA ALA A 320 -14.55 -27.94 -25.01
C ALA A 320 -15.34 -29.18 -25.43
N SER A 321 -16.65 -28.99 -25.56
CA SER A 321 -17.54 -29.70 -26.49
C SER A 321 -18.85 -28.92 -26.58
#